data_AF-A0A353INW4-F1
#
_entry.id   AF-A0A353INW4-F1
#
_cell.length_a   1.000
_cell.length_b   1.000
_cell.length_c   1.000
_cell.angle_alpha   90.00
_cell.angle_beta   90.00
_cell.angle_gamma   90.00
#
_symmetry.space_group_name_H-M   'P 1'
#
loop_
_entity.id
_entity.type
_entity.pdbx_description
1 polymer ?
#
loop_
_entity_poly.entity_id
_entity_poly.type
_entity_poly.pdbx_seq_one_letter_code
_entity_poly.pdbx_strand_id
1 'polypeptide(L)'
;MSHALIFAYVMAVGFVMAGLLSSFIQLVSGEPMRLVVEHRSFSKSIGSVLVRVFADPEILMRNAWRGMIFEKRSRVWFWLAAGVAGFWSLFIGCLLIDILLSV
;
A
#
# COMPACT_ATOMS: atom_id res chain seq x y z
N MET A 1 -9.68 -25.89 4.66
CA MET A 1 -9.05 -24.83 3.83
C MET A 1 -7.60 -24.70 4.29
N SER A 2 -6.61 -24.61 3.40
CA SER A 2 -5.22 -24.47 3.83
C SER A 2 -4.99 -23.08 4.42
N HIS A 3 -4.28 -22.98 5.56
CA HIS A 3 -4.00 -21.69 6.21
C HIS A 3 -3.33 -20.68 5.28
N ALA A 4 -2.50 -21.17 4.34
CA ALA A 4 -1.85 -20.35 3.32
C ALA A 4 -2.86 -19.59 2.42
N LEU A 5 -4.00 -20.22 2.07
CA LEU A 5 -5.03 -19.55 1.26
C LEU A 5 -5.71 -18.43 2.04
N ILE A 6 -5.91 -18.59 3.34
CA ILE A 6 -6.48 -17.55 4.20
C ILE A 6 -5.51 -16.36 4.26
N PHE A 7 -4.22 -16.60 4.53
CA PHE A 7 -3.22 -15.52 4.52
C PHE A 7 -3.12 -14.83 3.16
N ALA A 8 -3.12 -15.59 2.06
CA ALA A 8 -3.09 -15.02 0.72
C ALA A 8 -4.34 -14.16 0.43
N TYR A 9 -5.52 -14.61 0.85
CA TYR A 9 -6.76 -13.85 0.71
C TYR A 9 -6.72 -12.55 1.51
N VAL A 10 -6.35 -12.61 2.79
CA VAL A 10 -6.25 -11.43 3.67
C VAL A 10 -5.24 -10.42 3.10
N MET A 11 -4.07 -10.91 2.66
CA MET A 11 -3.05 -10.08 2.02
C MET A 11 -3.59 -9.41 0.75
N ALA A 12 -4.29 -10.16 -0.10
CA ALA A 12 -4.88 -9.65 -1.33
C ALA A 12 -5.92 -8.54 -1.04
N VAL A 13 -6.78 -8.73 -0.04
CA VAL A 13 -7.76 -7.71 0.39
C VAL A 13 -7.04 -6.41 0.77
N GLY A 14 -6.01 -6.49 1.62
CA GLY A 14 -5.25 -5.31 2.03
C GLY A 14 -4.53 -4.63 0.87
N PHE A 15 -3.92 -5.40 -0.03
CA PHE A 15 -3.20 -4.86 -1.18
C PHE A 15 -4.14 -4.18 -2.18
N VAL A 16 -5.30 -4.79 -2.47
CA VAL A 16 -6.33 -4.22 -3.34
C VAL A 16 -6.85 -2.91 -2.77
N MET A 17 -7.08 -2.86 -1.46
CA MET A 17 -7.59 -1.66 -0.78
C MET A 17 -6.56 -0.54 -0.75
N ALA A 18 -5.28 -0.86 -0.55
CA ALA A 18 -4.19 0.11 -0.71
C ALA A 18 -4.17 0.71 -2.12
N GLY A 19 -4.33 -0.12 -3.16
CA GLY A 19 -4.37 0.33 -4.55
C GLY A 19 -5.61 1.14 -4.89
N LEU A 20 -6.77 0.75 -4.37
CA LEU A 20 -8.01 1.51 -4.53
C LEU A 20 -7.88 2.91 -3.92
N LEU A 21 -7.37 3.00 -2.68
CA LEU A 21 -7.16 4.27 -1.99
C LEU A 21 -6.16 5.15 -2.76
N SER A 22 -5.03 4.59 -3.19
CA SER A 22 -4.03 5.31 -3.96
C SER A 22 -4.58 5.86 -5.28
N SER A 23 -5.34 5.03 -6.00
CA SER A 23 -5.98 5.42 -7.27
C SER A 23 -7.06 6.48 -7.07
N PHE A 24 -7.86 6.36 -6.00
CA PHE A 24 -8.89 7.34 -5.67
C PHE A 24 -8.27 8.71 -5.34
N ILE A 25 -7.21 8.72 -4.53
CA ILE A 25 -6.49 9.96 -4.21
C ILE A 25 -5.88 10.57 -5.46
N GLN A 26 -5.27 9.77 -6.34
CA GLN A 26 -4.74 10.25 -7.62
C GLN A 26 -5.83 10.83 -8.52
N LEU A 27 -7.02 10.23 -8.55
CA LEU A 27 -8.16 10.72 -9.32
C LEU A 27 -8.60 12.11 -8.84
N VAL A 28 -8.63 12.33 -7.52
CA VAL A 28 -9.06 13.59 -6.91
C VAL A 28 -7.96 14.66 -6.96
N SER A 29 -6.69 14.28 -6.76
CA SER A 29 -5.56 15.22 -6.71
C SER A 29 -4.99 15.56 -8.10
N GLY A 30 -5.20 14.71 -9.09
CA GLY A 30 -4.56 14.79 -10.40
C GLY A 30 -3.09 14.32 -10.41
N GLU A 31 -2.51 13.96 -9.26
CA GLU A 31 -1.12 13.55 -9.15
C GLU A 31 -0.95 12.21 -8.42
N PRO A 32 -0.03 11.34 -8.89
CA PRO A 32 0.22 10.06 -8.23
C PRO A 32 0.80 10.28 -6.83
N MET A 33 0.29 9.52 -5.86
CA MET A 33 0.77 9.60 -4.50
C MET A 33 2.23 9.17 -4.38
N ARG A 34 2.99 9.87 -3.52
CA ARG A 34 4.40 9.60 -3.24
C ARG A 34 4.59 9.39 -1.74
N LEU A 35 5.61 8.64 -1.37
CA LEU A 35 6.01 8.44 0.04
C LEU A 35 6.42 9.76 0.72
N VAL A 36 6.93 10.72 -0.05
CA VAL A 36 7.47 12.00 0.46
C VAL A 36 6.36 12.95 0.91
N VAL A 37 6.38 13.39 2.17
CA VAL A 37 5.40 14.34 2.73
C VAL A 37 5.79 15.75 2.32
N GLU A 38 4.91 16.43 1.59
CA GLU A 38 5.05 17.86 1.36
C GLU A 38 4.77 18.61 2.67
N HIS A 39 5.68 19.50 3.05
CA HIS A 39 5.48 20.36 4.22
C HIS A 39 4.32 21.33 3.95
N ARG A 40 3.15 20.98 4.49
CA ARG A 40 1.98 21.86 4.60
C ARG A 40 1.70 22.13 6.09
N SER A 41 0.65 22.88 6.38
CA SER A 41 0.15 23.07 7.76
C SER A 41 0.07 21.74 8.52
N PHE A 42 0.42 21.75 9.81
CA PHE A 42 0.54 20.56 10.68
C PHE A 42 -0.64 19.58 10.55
N SER A 43 -1.87 20.08 10.57
CA SER A 43 -3.07 19.25 10.45
C SER A 43 -3.19 18.53 9.09
N LYS A 44 -2.76 19.20 7.99
CA LYS A 44 -2.75 18.59 6.66
C LYS A 44 -1.66 17.52 6.55
N SER A 45 -0.52 17.73 7.21
CA SER A 45 0.58 16.76 7.25
C SER A 45 0.14 15.46 7.93
N ILE A 46 -0.56 15.53 9.06
CA ILE A 46 -1.07 14.34 9.76
C ILE A 46 -2.02 13.53 8.86
N GLY A 47 -3.02 14.18 8.26
CA GLY A 47 -3.95 13.49 7.35
C GLY A 47 -3.23 12.85 6.16
N SER A 48 -2.23 13.53 5.60
CA SER A 48 -1.44 12.99 4.50
C SER A 48 -0.65 11.74 4.88
N VAL A 49 -0.11 11.69 6.10
CA VAL A 49 0.61 10.52 6.62
C VAL A 49 -0.36 9.35 6.80
N LEU A 50 -1.53 9.58 7.40
CA LEU A 50 -2.53 8.53 7.63
C LEU A 50 -2.98 7.88 6.32
N VAL A 51 -3.30 8.68 5.30
CA VAL A 51 -3.69 8.14 3.98
C VAL A 51 -2.57 7.28 3.38
N ARG A 52 -1.32 7.72 3.53
CA ARG A 52 -0.17 7.00 2.98
C ARG A 52 0.13 5.72 3.72
N VAL A 53 -0.09 5.66 5.03
CA VAL A 53 0.05 4.43 5.82
C VAL A 53 -0.84 3.32 5.24
N PHE A 54 -2.04 3.64 4.77
CA PHE A 54 -2.92 2.67 4.13
C PHE A 54 -2.57 2.43 2.65
N ALA A 55 -2.09 3.43 1.93
CA ALA A 55 -1.71 3.30 0.52
C ALA A 55 -0.29 2.74 0.30
N ASP A 56 0.49 2.57 1.36
CA ASP A 56 1.93 2.23 1.32
C ASP A 56 2.24 1.00 0.46
N PRO A 57 1.52 -0.15 0.57
CA PRO A 57 1.83 -1.33 -0.23
C PRO A 57 1.82 -1.06 -1.74
N GLU A 58 0.88 -0.25 -2.22
CA GLU A 58 0.79 0.07 -3.63
C GLU A 58 1.87 1.07 -4.05
N ILE A 59 2.13 2.10 -3.24
CA ILE A 59 3.16 3.11 -3.54
C ILE A 59 4.55 2.45 -3.56
N LEU A 60 4.84 1.61 -2.57
CA LEU A 60 6.09 0.88 -2.47
C LEU A 60 6.28 -0.08 -3.64
N MET A 61 5.25 -0.87 -3.98
CA MET A 61 5.32 -1.82 -5.09
C MET A 61 5.48 -1.10 -6.44
N ARG A 62 4.78 0.02 -6.65
CA ARG A 62 4.92 0.85 -7.86
C ARG A 62 6.34 1.40 -7.99
N ASN A 63 6.93 1.87 -6.90
CA ASN A 63 8.30 2.38 -6.91
C ASN A 63 9.31 1.25 -7.14
N ALA A 64 9.13 0.08 -6.53
CA ALA A 64 9.97 -1.08 -6.73
C ALA A 64 9.91 -1.61 -8.17
N TRP A 65 8.71 -1.71 -8.74
CA TRP A 65 8.49 -2.12 -10.12
C TRP A 65 9.13 -1.14 -11.11
N ARG A 66 8.91 0.17 -10.92
CA ARG A 66 9.57 1.20 -11.75
C ARG A 66 11.09 1.15 -11.62
N GLY A 67 11.62 1.00 -10.40
CA GLY A 67 13.06 0.88 -10.18
C GLY A 67 13.67 -0.36 -10.83
N MET A 68 12.95 -1.48 -10.85
CA MET A 68 13.40 -2.70 -11.53
C MET A 68 13.42 -2.54 -13.06
N ILE A 69 12.37 -1.93 -13.64
CA ILE A 69 12.22 -1.81 -15.09
C ILE A 69 13.04 -0.66 -15.68
N PHE A 70 12.87 0.55 -15.15
CA PHE A 70 13.42 1.77 -15.75
C PHE A 70 14.83 2.07 -15.24
N GLU A 71 15.10 1.79 -13.98
CA GLU A 71 16.40 2.07 -13.35
C GLU A 71 17.31 0.84 -13.32
N LYS A 72 16.84 -0.31 -13.83
CA LYS A 72 17.55 -1.61 -13.86
C LYS A 72 18.12 -2.00 -12.49
N ARG A 73 17.45 -1.61 -11.40
CA ARG A 73 17.84 -2.00 -10.04
C ARG A 73 17.72 -3.52 -9.89
N SER A 74 18.56 -4.10 -9.02
CA SER A 74 18.56 -5.54 -8.77
C SER A 74 17.17 -6.06 -8.40
N ARG A 75 16.80 -7.24 -8.92
CA ARG A 75 15.56 -7.96 -8.57
C ARG A 75 15.44 -8.24 -7.08
N VAL A 76 16.55 -8.27 -6.34
CA VAL A 76 16.54 -8.42 -4.87
C VAL A 76 15.76 -7.28 -4.21
N TRP A 77 15.93 -6.03 -4.68
CA TRP A 77 15.18 -4.89 -4.14
C TRP A 77 13.68 -4.99 -4.39
N PHE A 78 13.29 -5.56 -5.54
CA PHE A 78 11.89 -5.82 -5.84
C PHE A 78 11.28 -6.83 -4.86
N TRP A 79 11.96 -7.96 -4.61
CA TRP A 79 11.45 -8.97 -3.68
C TRP A 79 11.43 -8.51 -2.22
N LEU A 80 12.40 -7.70 -1.79
CA LEU A 80 12.37 -7.08 -0.46
C LEU A 80 11.17 -6.14 -0.33
N ALA A 81 10.94 -5.27 -1.32
CA ALA A 81 9.78 -4.39 -1.35
C ALA A 81 8.47 -5.18 -1.37
N ALA A 82 8.40 -6.27 -2.13
CA ALA A 82 7.24 -7.15 -2.17
C ALA A 82 6.96 -7.85 -0.83
N GLY A 83 8.00 -8.29 -0.13
CA GLY A 83 7.87 -8.87 1.22
C GLY A 83 7.32 -7.86 2.23
N VAL A 84 7.86 -6.64 2.24
CA VAL A 84 7.37 -5.56 3.12
C VAL A 84 5.94 -5.16 2.77
N ALA A 85 5.64 -4.95 1.48
CA ALA A 85 4.29 -4.61 1.02
C ALA A 85 3.28 -5.72 1.36
N GLY A 86 3.65 -6.99 1.18
CA GLY A 86 2.81 -8.14 1.52
C GLY A 86 2.56 -8.24 3.03
N PHE A 87 3.60 -8.08 3.85
CA PHE A 87 3.48 -8.06 5.30
C PHE A 87 2.56 -6.93 5.78
N TRP A 88 2.73 -5.72 5.23
CA TRP A 88 1.88 -4.57 5.56
C TRP A 88 0.43 -4.78 5.11
N SER A 89 0.24 -5.37 3.93
CA SER A 89 -1.09 -5.69 3.39
C SER A 89 -1.85 -6.69 4.27
N LEU A 90 -1.16 -7.60 4.96
CA LEU A 90 -1.81 -8.49 5.93
C LEU A 90 -2.48 -7.72 7.08
N PHE A 91 -1.81 -6.71 7.65
CA PHE A 91 -2.41 -5.90 8.73
C PHE A 91 -3.64 -5.12 8.25
N ILE A 92 -3.53 -4.50 7.07
CA ILE A 92 -4.65 -3.76 6.46
C ILE A 92 -5.81 -4.73 6.19
N GLY A 93 -5.53 -5.89 5.62
CA GLY A 93 -6.53 -6.92 5.34
C GLY A 93 -7.23 -7.42 6.60
N CYS A 94 -6.49 -7.74 7.66
CA CYS A 94 -7.07 -8.14 8.94
C CYS A 94 -7.99 -7.06 9.51
N LEU A 95 -7.51 -5.80 9.56
CA LEU A 95 -8.29 -4.68 10.09
C LEU A 95 -9.59 -4.47 9.29
N LEU A 96 -9.53 -4.55 7.97
CA LEU A 96 -10.72 -4.37 7.13
C LEU A 96 -11.71 -5.52 7.28
N ILE A 97 -11.24 -6.77 7.30
CA ILE A 97 -12.12 -7.93 7.49
C ILE A 97 -12.76 -7.88 8.88
N ASP A 98 -12.01 -7.52 9.92
CA ASP A 98 -12.53 -7.36 11.28
C ASP A 98 -13.60 -6.27 11.34
N ILE A 99 -13.36 -5.10 10.74
CA ILE A 99 -14.36 -4.03 10.63
C ILE A 99 -15.60 -4.50 9.84
N LEU A 100 -15.43 -5.21 8.74
CA LEU A 100 -16.54 -5.64 7.89
C LEU A 100 -17.41 -6.74 8.52
N LEU A 101 -16.83 -7.61 9.35
CA LEU A 101 -17.52 -8.72 9.99
C LEU A 101 -18.02 -8.38 11.41
N SER A 102 -17.55 -7.29 12.00
CA SER A 102 -18.01 -6.80 13.31
C SER A 102 -19.24 -5.89 13.23
N VAL A 103 -19.71 -5.57 12.02
CA VAL A 103 -20.98 -4.89 11.73
C VAL A 103 -22.10 -5.92 11.66
#